data_AF-A0A955Z1V3-F1
#
_entry.id   AF-A0A955Z1V3-F1
#
_cell.length_a   1.000
_cell.length_b   1.000
_cell.length_c   1.000
_cell.angle_alpha   90.00
_cell.angle_beta   90.00
_cell.angle_gamma   90.00
#
_symmetry.space_group_name_H-M   'P 1'
#
loop_
_entity.id
_entity.type
_entity.pdbx_description
1 polymer ?
#
loop_
_entity_poly.entity_id
_entity_poly.type
_entity_poly.pdbx_seq_one_letter_code
_entity_poly.pdbx_strand_id
1 'polypeptide(L)'
;MYLVRRINLDRWEPVDGFPSPEVPAELLFSEFRAKGNSLSLWTATDDVQQLEETALAIVSAFSKLETFDLVWFPQGDLQAAKVELTHTDGHTRIESLKKRHVDAARLDAYRLAHVAHAVATAVAAQRYRRFTKAEAADLLLSATEKGAVGASSLPKDLQNEIEAARERRSTSTEGR
;
A
#
# COMPACT_ATOMS: atom_id res chain seq x y z
N MET A 1 -4.01 6.56 14.57
CA MET A 1 -3.10 6.67 13.43
C MET A 1 -2.63 5.28 13.03
N TYR A 2 -2.67 4.98 11.74
CA TYR A 2 -2.26 3.72 11.16
C TYR A 2 -1.09 3.93 10.20
N LEU A 3 -0.29 2.88 10.08
CA LEU A 3 0.74 2.72 9.06
C LEU A 3 0.25 1.71 8.04
N VAL A 4 0.46 2.01 6.76
CA VAL A 4 -0.04 1.24 5.63
C VAL A 4 1.14 0.86 4.74
N ARG A 5 1.13 -0.38 4.24
CA ARG A 5 2.17 -0.88 3.36
C ARG A 5 1.59 -1.83 2.32
N ARG A 6 2.20 -1.85 1.13
CA ARG A 6 1.97 -2.89 0.14
C ARG A 6 2.66 -4.20 0.56
N ILE A 7 1.94 -5.31 0.51
CA ILE A 7 2.47 -6.66 0.73
C ILE A 7 2.06 -7.59 -0.41
N ASN A 8 2.62 -8.80 -0.45
CA ASN A 8 2.08 -9.92 -1.21
C ASN A 8 1.30 -10.82 -0.25
N LEU A 9 -0.03 -10.67 -0.19
CA LEU A 9 -0.87 -11.32 0.82
C LEU A 9 -0.75 -12.85 0.81
N ASP A 10 -0.58 -13.46 -0.36
CA ASP A 10 -0.50 -14.92 -0.53
C ASP A 10 0.69 -15.53 0.24
N ARG A 11 1.68 -14.71 0.62
CA ARG A 11 2.86 -15.12 1.39
C ARG A 11 2.64 -15.05 2.90
N TRP A 12 1.51 -14.50 3.35
CA TRP A 12 1.13 -14.35 4.76
C TRP A 12 0.06 -15.35 5.19
N GLU A 13 -0.28 -16.30 4.34
CA GLU A 13 -1.11 -17.45 4.72
C GLU A 13 -0.38 -18.30 5.78
N PRO A 14 -1.11 -18.92 6.72
CA PRO A 14 -0.49 -19.78 7.72
C PRO A 14 0.34 -20.89 7.08
N VAL A 15 1.59 -21.03 7.55
CA VAL A 15 2.50 -22.09 7.12
C VAL A 15 2.65 -23.09 8.27
N ASP A 16 2.75 -24.38 7.95
CA ASP A 16 2.96 -25.43 8.94
C ASP A 16 4.17 -25.11 9.82
N GLY A 17 3.96 -25.17 11.14
CA GLY A 17 4.99 -24.84 12.14
C GLY A 17 5.16 -23.36 12.46
N PHE A 18 4.40 -22.45 11.82
CA PHE A 18 4.40 -21.01 12.11
C PHE A 18 2.96 -20.49 12.23
N PRO A 19 2.25 -20.74 13.34
CA PRO A 19 0.92 -20.19 13.55
C PRO A 19 0.98 -18.67 13.65
N SER A 20 0.01 -17.96 13.08
CA SER A 20 -0.05 -16.50 13.25
C SER A 20 -0.17 -16.12 14.74
N PRO A 21 0.57 -15.11 15.25
CA PRO A 21 1.38 -14.12 14.53
C PRO A 21 2.89 -14.45 14.42
N GLU A 22 3.28 -15.71 14.47
CA GLU A 22 4.66 -16.12 14.21
C GLU A 22 5.01 -15.90 12.72
N VAL A 23 6.19 -15.35 12.47
CA VAL A 23 6.63 -14.96 11.12
C VAL A 23 7.80 -15.85 10.71
N PRO A 24 7.67 -16.64 9.63
CA PRO A 24 8.79 -17.34 9.03
C PRO A 24 9.93 -16.37 8.69
N ALA A 25 11.16 -16.73 9.07
CA ALA A 25 12.33 -15.87 8.87
C ALA A 25 12.53 -15.45 7.40
N GLU A 26 12.12 -16.29 6.44
CA GLU A 26 12.17 -15.98 5.01
C GLU A 26 11.38 -14.72 4.63
N LEU A 27 10.21 -14.48 5.27
CA LEU A 27 9.39 -13.30 5.00
C LEU A 27 10.12 -12.00 5.35
N LEU A 28 11.01 -12.02 6.36
CA LEU A 28 11.82 -10.87 6.74
C LEU A 28 12.70 -10.36 5.58
N PHE A 29 13.21 -11.24 4.73
CA PHE A 29 14.11 -10.86 3.65
C PHE A 29 13.41 -10.59 2.33
N SER A 30 12.26 -11.24 2.12
CA SER A 30 11.59 -11.29 0.83
C SER A 30 10.47 -10.25 0.71
N GLU A 31 9.71 -9.98 1.77
CA GLU A 31 8.68 -8.91 1.82
C GLU A 31 9.25 -7.54 2.20
N PHE A 32 10.32 -7.54 2.99
CA PHE A 32 10.90 -6.33 3.56
C PHE A 32 12.29 -6.05 3.00
N ARG A 33 12.34 -5.81 1.68
CA ARG A 33 13.55 -5.26 1.04
C ARG A 33 13.79 -3.83 1.51
N ALA A 34 14.45 -3.70 2.66
CA ALA A 34 14.85 -2.42 3.21
C ALA A 34 15.91 -1.77 2.29
N LYS A 35 15.74 -0.48 2.00
CA LYS A 35 16.75 0.30 1.29
C LYS A 35 17.51 1.11 2.33
N GLY A 36 18.79 0.81 2.51
CA GLY A 36 19.61 1.49 3.52
C GLY A 36 18.99 1.41 4.92
N ASN A 37 18.52 0.23 5.32
CA ASN A 37 17.86 -0.04 6.61
C ASN A 37 16.58 0.76 6.85
N SER A 38 15.90 1.15 5.77
CA SER A 38 14.62 1.84 5.83
C SER A 38 13.55 1.10 5.03
N LEU A 39 12.31 1.11 5.55
CA LEU A 39 11.12 0.60 4.85
C LEU A 39 10.12 1.71 4.62
N SER A 40 9.69 1.82 3.37
CA SER A 40 8.61 2.72 2.95
C SER A 40 7.27 2.29 3.55
N LEU A 41 6.61 3.23 4.22
CA LEU A 41 5.27 3.12 4.78
C LEU A 41 4.48 4.38 4.41
N TRP A 42 3.17 4.32 4.60
CA TRP A 42 2.27 5.44 4.44
C TRP A 42 1.43 5.62 5.70
N THR A 43 1.10 6.86 6.03
CA THR A 43 0.22 7.18 7.16
C THR A 43 -1.22 7.29 6.69
N ALA A 44 -2.13 6.78 7.51
CA ALA A 44 -3.59 6.91 7.35
C ALA A 44 -4.27 7.01 8.73
N THR A 45 -5.45 7.61 8.78
CA THR A 45 -6.36 7.51 9.93
C THR A 45 -7.17 6.21 9.85
N ASP A 46 -8.11 6.00 10.78
CA ASP A 46 -9.01 4.83 10.80
C ASP A 46 -10.15 4.90 9.77
N ASP A 47 -10.09 5.85 8.85
CA ASP A 47 -11.10 6.08 7.83
C ASP A 47 -10.82 5.27 6.57
N VAL A 48 -11.81 4.51 6.09
CA VAL A 48 -11.77 3.75 4.84
C VAL A 48 -11.39 4.64 3.66
N GLN A 49 -11.82 5.90 3.65
CA GLN A 49 -11.46 6.86 2.60
C GLN A 49 -9.95 7.10 2.53
N GLN A 50 -9.25 7.11 3.68
CA GLN A 50 -7.81 7.32 3.69
C GLN A 50 -7.03 6.10 3.19
N LEU A 51 -7.56 4.89 3.33
CA LEU A 51 -6.96 3.70 2.72
C LEU A 51 -7.01 3.77 1.19
N GLU A 52 -8.10 4.28 0.61
CA GLU A 52 -8.20 4.50 -0.83
C GLU A 52 -7.26 5.60 -1.32
N GLU A 53 -7.10 6.67 -0.54
CA GLU A 53 -6.10 7.71 -0.83
C GLU A 53 -4.68 7.15 -0.77
N THR A 54 -4.36 6.30 0.21
CA THR A 54 -3.06 5.61 0.26
C THR A 54 -2.86 4.66 -0.91
N ALA A 55 -3.88 3.88 -1.27
CA ALA A 55 -3.86 3.02 -2.45
C ALA A 55 -3.60 3.83 -3.72
N LEU A 56 -4.28 4.97 -3.84
CA LEU A 56 -4.12 5.90 -4.94
C LEU A 56 -2.70 6.50 -4.99
N ALA A 57 -2.14 6.89 -3.84
CA ALA A 57 -0.77 7.38 -3.76
C ALA A 57 0.24 6.32 -4.25
N ILE A 58 0.10 5.08 -3.79
CA ILE A 58 0.95 3.95 -4.16
C ILE A 58 0.82 3.61 -5.65
N VAL A 59 -0.40 3.41 -6.15
CA VAL A 59 -0.63 2.97 -7.52
C VAL A 59 -0.24 4.03 -8.55
N SER A 60 -0.36 5.32 -8.20
CA SER A 60 0.09 6.42 -9.07
C SER A 60 1.60 6.37 -9.36
N ALA A 61 2.38 5.64 -8.55
CA ALA A 61 3.81 5.46 -8.71
C ALA A 61 4.16 4.34 -9.69
N PHE A 62 3.24 3.41 -9.95
CA PHE A 62 3.53 2.20 -10.73
C PHE A 62 3.86 2.53 -12.18
N SER A 63 4.70 1.70 -12.79
CA SER A 63 4.93 1.73 -14.25
C SER A 63 3.76 1.08 -15.01
N LYS A 64 3.15 0.05 -14.41
CA LYS A 64 2.04 -0.74 -14.96
C LYS A 64 1.07 -1.13 -13.85
N LEU A 65 -0.23 -1.16 -14.13
CA LEU A 65 -1.22 -1.66 -13.17
C LEU A 65 -1.14 -3.18 -13.02
N GLU A 66 -1.20 -3.59 -11.77
CA GLU A 66 -1.26 -4.97 -11.32
C GLU A 66 -2.18 -5.05 -10.09
N THR A 67 -2.62 -6.26 -9.76
CA THR A 67 -3.28 -6.50 -8.47
C THR A 67 -2.26 -6.32 -7.35
N PHE A 68 -2.66 -5.66 -6.27
CA PHE A 68 -1.80 -5.46 -5.10
C PHE A 68 -2.60 -5.52 -3.80
N ASP A 69 -1.92 -5.83 -2.72
CA ASP A 69 -2.52 -5.92 -1.39
C ASP A 69 -1.96 -4.82 -0.49
N LEU A 70 -2.84 -4.15 0.25
CA LEU A 70 -2.45 -3.24 1.33
C LEU A 70 -2.78 -3.86 2.68
N VAL A 71 -1.86 -3.72 3.62
CA VAL A 71 -2.06 -4.03 5.03
C VAL A 71 -1.93 -2.76 5.84
N TRP A 72 -2.68 -2.65 6.94
CA TRP A 72 -2.55 -1.54 7.88
C TRP A 72 -2.50 -1.99 9.34
N PHE A 73 -1.64 -1.35 10.12
CA PHE A 73 -1.43 -1.64 11.54
C PHE A 73 -1.23 -0.34 12.34
N PRO A 74 -1.52 -0.33 13.65
CA PRO A 74 -1.39 0.85 14.48
C PRO A 74 0.06 1.33 14.50
N GLN A 75 0.25 2.64 14.40
CA GLN A 75 1.59 3.25 14.50
C GLN A 75 2.26 2.93 15.84
N GLY A 76 1.47 2.77 16.91
CA GLY A 76 1.95 2.45 18.25
C GLY A 76 2.76 1.16 18.34
N ASP A 77 2.47 0.17 17.49
CA ASP A 77 3.15 -1.14 17.48
C ASP A 77 4.64 -0.98 17.15
N LEU A 78 4.97 -0.08 16.21
CA LEU A 78 6.35 0.20 15.80
C LEU A 78 7.07 1.14 16.77
N GLN A 79 6.34 2.09 17.35
CA GLN A 79 6.90 2.99 18.36
C GLN A 79 7.30 2.24 19.63
N ALA A 80 6.50 1.26 20.06
CA ALA A 80 6.82 0.39 21.19
C ALA A 80 8.12 -0.41 20.96
N ALA A 81 8.36 -0.82 19.71
CA ALA A 81 9.60 -1.50 19.28
C ALA A 81 10.78 -0.55 19.04
N LYS A 82 10.63 0.76 19.34
CA LYS A 82 11.65 1.80 19.10
C LYS A 82 12.10 1.87 17.63
N VAL A 83 11.16 1.68 16.70
CA VAL A 83 11.37 1.96 15.28
C VAL A 83 11.27 3.46 15.06
N GLU A 84 12.28 4.03 14.41
CA GLU A 84 12.29 5.45 14.06
C GLU A 84 11.39 5.66 12.84
N LEU A 85 10.45 6.61 12.93
CA LEU A 85 9.53 6.95 11.85
C LEU A 85 9.87 8.35 11.36
N THR A 86 10.42 8.44 10.15
CA THR A 86 10.89 9.69 9.56
C THR A 86 10.01 10.08 8.39
N HIS A 87 9.33 11.24 8.49
CA HIS A 87 8.52 11.74 7.39
C HIS A 87 9.42 12.14 6.21
N THR A 88 9.09 11.60 5.05
CA THR A 88 9.79 11.84 3.78
C THR A 88 8.78 12.01 2.67
N ASP A 89 9.18 12.59 1.54
CA ASP A 89 8.27 12.73 0.41
C ASP A 89 8.11 11.40 -0.31
N GLY A 90 6.88 10.93 -0.38
CA GLY A 90 6.54 9.70 -1.08
C GLY A 90 6.74 9.82 -2.58
N HIS A 91 7.17 8.72 -3.21
CA HIS A 91 7.15 8.62 -4.66
C HIS A 91 5.71 8.41 -5.13
N THR A 92 4.99 9.50 -5.38
CA THR A 92 3.62 9.52 -5.91
C THR A 92 3.48 10.65 -6.91
N ARG A 93 2.57 10.49 -7.89
CA ARG A 93 2.21 11.53 -8.86
C ARG A 93 1.11 12.47 -8.34
N ILE A 94 0.68 12.30 -7.09
CA ILE A 94 -0.37 13.10 -6.46
C ILE A 94 0.26 13.96 -5.37
N GLU A 95 0.44 15.24 -5.68
CA GLU A 95 1.17 16.18 -4.82
C GLU A 95 0.62 16.26 -3.40
N SER A 96 -0.71 16.28 -3.26
CA SER A 96 -1.39 16.37 -1.95
C SER A 96 -1.12 15.17 -1.04
N LEU A 97 -0.68 14.04 -1.59
CA LEU A 97 -0.44 12.81 -0.83
C LEU A 97 1.03 12.56 -0.51
N LYS A 98 1.98 13.28 -1.12
CA LYS A 98 3.43 13.08 -0.91
C LYS A 98 3.85 13.10 0.55
N LYS A 99 3.28 14.01 1.34
CA LYS A 99 3.63 14.21 2.76
C LYS A 99 3.12 13.12 3.70
N ARG A 100 2.31 12.18 3.20
CA ARG A 100 1.82 11.04 4.00
C ARG A 100 2.81 9.90 4.09
N HIS A 101 3.86 9.91 3.27
CA HIS A 101 4.88 8.89 3.30
C HIS A 101 5.77 9.03 4.54
N VAL A 102 6.20 7.89 5.06
CA VAL A 102 7.08 7.79 6.21
C VAL A 102 8.02 6.61 6.01
N ASP A 103 9.30 6.81 6.30
CA ASP A 103 10.27 5.74 6.34
C ASP A 103 10.38 5.20 7.77
N ALA A 104 10.13 3.91 7.94
CA ALA A 104 10.58 3.18 9.12
C ALA A 104 12.09 2.97 9.00
N ALA A 105 12.87 3.80 9.69
CA ALA A 105 14.32 3.90 9.56
C ALA A 105 15.06 3.11 10.65
N ARG A 106 16.38 2.94 10.42
CA ARG A 106 17.33 2.28 11.34
C ARG A 106 16.90 0.85 11.71
N LEU A 107 16.32 0.15 10.75
CA LEU A 107 15.90 -1.23 10.90
C LEU A 107 17.13 -2.14 11.01
N ASP A 108 17.28 -2.75 12.18
CA ASP A 108 18.10 -3.94 12.37
C ASP A 108 17.20 -5.19 12.36
N ALA A 109 17.77 -6.37 12.54
CA ALA A 109 17.00 -7.62 12.55
C ALA A 109 15.88 -7.61 13.62
N TYR A 110 16.13 -7.00 14.78
CA TYR A 110 15.16 -6.90 15.87
C TYR A 110 13.97 -6.03 15.47
N ARG A 111 14.22 -4.80 15.01
CA ARG A 111 13.17 -3.87 14.57
C ARG A 111 12.42 -4.38 13.35
N LEU A 112 13.12 -5.03 12.42
CA LEU A 112 12.52 -5.64 11.24
C LEU A 112 11.55 -6.77 11.62
N ALA A 113 11.93 -7.62 12.59
CA ALA A 113 11.05 -8.67 13.11
C ALA A 113 9.77 -8.08 13.73
N HIS A 114 9.87 -6.95 14.44
CA HIS A 114 8.69 -6.25 14.98
C HIS A 114 7.77 -5.68 13.89
N VAL A 115 8.34 -5.10 12.83
CA VAL A 115 7.55 -4.67 11.67
C VAL A 115 6.82 -5.85 11.04
N ALA A 116 7.50 -6.98 10.88
CA ALA A 116 6.89 -8.17 10.31
C ALA A 116 5.80 -8.77 11.20
N HIS A 117 6.01 -8.78 12.51
CA HIS A 117 5.00 -9.20 13.48
C HIS A 117 3.76 -8.30 13.42
N ALA A 118 3.93 -6.97 13.36
CA ALA A 118 2.82 -6.04 13.20
C ALA A 118 2.00 -6.31 11.91
N VAL A 119 2.67 -6.66 10.81
CA VAL A 119 2.01 -7.09 9.57
C VAL A 119 1.27 -8.41 9.76
N ALA A 120 1.89 -9.45 10.35
CA ALA A 120 1.24 -10.74 10.60
C ALA A 120 0.00 -10.59 11.49
N THR A 121 0.09 -9.80 12.56
CA THR A 121 -1.03 -9.49 13.45
C THR A 121 -2.14 -8.74 12.72
N ALA A 122 -1.81 -7.80 11.82
CA ALA A 122 -2.80 -7.12 11.00
C ALA A 122 -3.49 -8.08 10.02
N VAL A 123 -2.74 -8.97 9.37
CA VAL A 123 -3.30 -9.99 8.46
C VAL A 123 -4.24 -10.93 9.21
N ALA A 124 -3.83 -11.45 10.37
CA ALA A 124 -4.71 -12.30 11.20
C ALA A 124 -5.98 -11.56 11.66
N ALA A 125 -5.88 -10.26 11.92
CA ALA A 125 -7.01 -9.41 12.26
C ALA A 125 -7.83 -8.94 11.04
N GLN A 126 -7.59 -9.48 9.85
CA GLN A 126 -8.26 -9.10 8.59
C GLN A 126 -8.13 -7.60 8.26
N ARG A 127 -7.03 -6.96 8.68
CA ARG A 127 -6.70 -5.55 8.40
C ARG A 127 -5.86 -5.43 7.13
N TYR A 128 -6.43 -5.92 6.04
CA TYR A 128 -5.87 -5.82 4.71
C TYR A 128 -6.97 -5.65 3.66
N ARG A 129 -6.59 -5.18 2.48
CA ARG A 129 -7.47 -5.08 1.31
C ARG A 129 -6.68 -5.38 0.05
N ARG A 130 -7.21 -6.29 -0.76
CA ARG A 130 -6.76 -6.54 -2.13
C ARG A 130 -7.40 -5.51 -3.06
N PHE A 131 -6.60 -4.90 -3.92
CA PHE A 131 -7.03 -4.05 -5.01
C PHE A 131 -6.73 -4.78 -6.31
N THR A 132 -7.79 -5.14 -7.04
CA THR A 132 -7.65 -5.69 -8.39
C THR A 132 -7.12 -4.63 -9.35
N LYS A 133 -6.55 -5.08 -10.46
CA LYS A 133 -6.15 -4.18 -11.56
C LYS A 133 -7.29 -3.26 -12.03
N ALA A 134 -8.52 -3.77 -12.07
CA ALA A 134 -9.69 -3.00 -12.46
C ALA A 134 -10.02 -1.91 -11.44
N GLU A 135 -10.08 -2.25 -10.14
CA GLU A 135 -10.30 -1.27 -9.06
C GLU A 135 -9.20 -0.20 -9.01
N ALA A 136 -7.94 -0.61 -9.23
CA ALA A 136 -6.81 0.30 -9.32
C ALA A 136 -6.96 1.31 -10.48
N ALA A 137 -7.42 0.86 -11.65
CA ALA A 137 -7.71 1.72 -12.78
C ALA A 137 -8.89 2.66 -12.49
N ASP A 138 -9.92 2.15 -11.82
CA ASP A 138 -11.10 2.92 -11.41
C ASP A 138 -10.75 4.02 -10.38
N LEU A 139 -9.83 3.75 -9.46
CA LEU A 139 -9.28 4.74 -8.53
C LEU A 139 -8.55 5.87 -9.29
N LEU A 140 -7.67 5.52 -10.23
CA LEU A 140 -6.94 6.50 -11.04
C LEU A 140 -7.86 7.32 -11.94
N LEU A 141 -8.86 6.68 -12.57
CA LEU A 141 -9.87 7.38 -13.37
C LEU A 141 -10.60 8.42 -12.50
N SER A 142 -11.10 8.00 -11.34
CA SER A 142 -11.81 8.90 -10.43
C SER A 142 -10.91 10.06 -9.94
N ALA A 143 -9.61 9.81 -9.77
CA ALA A 143 -8.64 10.85 -9.39
C ALA A 143 -8.34 11.83 -10.54
N THR A 144 -8.29 11.35 -11.78
CA THR A 144 -8.11 12.21 -12.97
C THR A 144 -9.35 13.07 -13.23
N GLU A 145 -10.55 12.52 -13.09
CA GLU A 145 -11.82 13.25 -13.20
C GLU A 145 -11.95 14.36 -12.15
N LYS A 146 -11.46 14.11 -10.93
CA LYS A 146 -11.42 15.10 -9.84
C LYS A 146 -10.27 16.11 -9.97
N GLY A 147 -9.40 15.98 -10.98
CA GLY A 147 -8.23 16.84 -11.16
C GLY A 147 -7.12 16.66 -10.12
N ALA A 148 -7.15 15.57 -9.34
CA ALA A 148 -6.12 15.28 -8.33
C ALA A 148 -4.78 14.83 -8.97
N VAL A 149 -4.85 14.31 -10.19
CA VAL A 149 -3.68 13.96 -11.01
C VAL A 149 -4.01 14.19 -12.48
N GLY A 150 -3.08 14.79 -13.23
CA GLY A 150 -3.25 14.94 -14.67
C GLY A 150 -2.98 13.62 -15.39
N ALA A 151 -3.88 13.17 -16.28
CA ALA A 151 -3.71 11.92 -17.02
C ALA A 151 -2.37 11.86 -17.78
N SER A 152 -1.93 12.99 -18.35
CA SER A 152 -0.66 13.11 -19.07
C SER A 152 0.60 12.98 -18.18
N SER A 153 0.46 13.10 -16.85
CA SER A 153 1.56 12.91 -15.90
C SER A 153 1.82 11.43 -15.57
N LEU A 154 0.85 10.56 -15.84
CA LEU A 154 0.95 9.12 -15.61
C LEU A 154 1.68 8.45 -16.79
N PRO A 155 2.35 7.29 -16.58
CA PRO A 155 2.93 6.50 -17.68
C PRO A 155 1.86 6.07 -18.69
N LYS A 156 2.25 5.87 -19.96
CA LYS A 156 1.35 5.47 -21.05
C LYS A 156 0.52 4.22 -20.72
N ASP A 157 1.13 3.24 -20.07
CA ASP A 157 0.43 2.02 -19.66
C ASP A 157 -0.72 2.34 -18.69
N LEU A 158 -0.49 3.21 -17.70
CA LEU A 158 -1.56 3.64 -16.78
C LEU A 158 -2.64 4.45 -17.49
N GLN A 159 -2.27 5.30 -18.45
CA GLN A 159 -3.24 6.05 -19.26
C GLN A 159 -4.16 5.11 -20.05
N ASN A 160 -3.61 4.07 -20.68
CA ASN A 160 -4.39 3.09 -21.43
C ASN A 160 -5.38 2.35 -20.52
N GLU A 161 -4.98 1.99 -19.30
CA GLU A 161 -5.88 1.34 -18.33
C GLU A 161 -7.00 2.28 -17.85
N ILE A 162 -6.72 3.58 -17.71
CA ILE A 162 -7.73 4.59 -17.36
C ILE A 162 -8.77 4.72 -18.47
N GLU A 163 -8.35 4.79 -19.74
CA GLU A 163 -9.29 4.86 -20.87
C GLU A 163 -10.14 3.58 -20.96
N ALA A 164 -9.52 2.41 -20.81
CA ALA A 164 -10.27 1.15 -20.73
C ALA A 164 -11.25 1.12 -19.55
N ALA A 165 -10.91 1.71 -18.40
CA ALA A 165 -11.82 1.86 -17.28
C ALA A 165 -13.00 2.79 -17.58
N ARG A 166 -12.75 3.88 -18.31
CA ARG A 166 -13.78 4.84 -18.73
C ARG A 166 -14.80 4.19 -19.65
N GLU A 167 -14.36 3.41 -20.64
CA GLU A 167 -15.23 2.67 -21.57
C GLU A 167 -16.08 1.61 -20.83
N ARG A 168 -15.51 0.93 -19.83
CA ARG A 168 -16.27 -0.01 -18.97
C ARG A 168 -17.37 0.70 -18.16
N ARG A 169 -17.14 1.93 -17.69
CA ARG A 169 -18.15 2.70 -16.95
C ARG A 169 -19.26 3.25 -17.84
N SER A 170 -18.95 3.73 -19.04
CA SER A 170 -19.95 4.23 -19.98
C SER A 170 -20.91 3.13 -20.42
N THR A 171 -20.39 1.94 -20.77
CA THR A 171 -21.20 0.78 -21.17
C THR A 171 -22.07 0.21 -20.04
N SER A 172 -21.64 0.35 -18.78
CA SER A 172 -22.43 -0.06 -17.60
C SER A 172 -23.60 0.90 -17.27
N THR A 173 -23.53 2.14 -17.76
CA THR A 173 -24.53 3.18 -17.49
C THR A 173 -25.64 3.20 -18.54
N GLU A 174 -25.36 2.78 -19.78
CA GLU A 174 -26.34 2.67 -20.87
C GLU A 174 -27.19 1.38 -20.83
N GLY A 175 -26.84 0.41 -19.98
CA GLY A 175 -27.54 -0.87 -19.82
C GLY A 175 -28.52 -0.95 -18.65
N ARG A 176 -28.93 0.18 -18.06
CA ARG A 176 -29.89 0.25 -16.93
C ARG A 176 -31.12 1.08 -17.27
#